data_AF-A0A5C7IN22-F1
#
_entry.id   AF-A0A5C7IN22-F1
#
_cell.length_a   1.000
_cell.length_b   1.000
_cell.length_c   1.000
_cell.angle_alpha   90.00
_cell.angle_beta   90.00
_cell.angle_gamma   90.00
#
_symmetry.space_group_name_H-M   'P 1'
#
loop_
_entity.id
_entity.type
_entity.pdbx_description
1 polymer ?
#
loop_
_entity_poly.entity_id
_entity_poly.type
_entity_poly.pdbx_seq_one_letter_code
_entity_poly.pdbx_strand_id
1 'polypeptide(L)'
;MFTVYSRMISINSVLTDRLYIYCCSLHIVQCQNTSIHDVSIYGDFNSPNNDGIDIEDSNNTLITRVTIDTGDDAICPKTYTGPLYNLTVTDCWIRTKSSAIKLGSASWFDFKSLVFDNITIVESHRGLGFQIRDGGNVSGITFSNINISTRYYDPSWWGRAEPIYVTTCPRHPNSKEGSISNLLFINITANSENGVFLSGSKHGLLSNLRFINVNLTYKRWTNYAGGLVDYRPGCQGLVNHNAAGIIMEHIEGLEVENVNMRWSDDRPGSWNNPLDFRPSTVNNISLLNFHSGSFKQ
;
A
#
# COMPACT_ATOMS: atom_id res chain seq x y z
N MET A 1 -0.75 -23.70 0.39
CA MET A 1 -1.83 -22.76 0.71
C MET A 1 -2.57 -23.35 1.90
N PHE A 2 -2.61 -22.62 3.02
CA PHE A 2 -3.44 -22.98 4.17
C PHE A 2 -4.68 -22.08 4.17
N THR A 3 -5.83 -22.63 3.76
CA THR A 3 -7.10 -21.89 3.76
C THR A 3 -7.91 -22.26 4.99
N VAL A 4 -8.41 -21.26 5.71
CA VAL A 4 -9.18 -21.45 6.94
C VAL A 4 -10.54 -20.77 6.84
N TYR A 5 -11.59 -21.51 7.22
CA TYR A 5 -12.97 -21.03 7.39
C TYR A 5 -13.40 -21.35 8.83
N SER A 6 -13.59 -20.34 9.69
CA SER A 6 -14.05 -20.55 11.08
C SER A 6 -14.57 -19.26 11.73
N ARG A 7 -15.39 -19.40 12.78
CA ARG A 7 -15.91 -18.27 13.58
C ARG A 7 -14.95 -17.74 14.63
N MET A 8 -13.88 -18.47 14.93
CA MET A 8 -12.80 -18.06 15.85
C MET A 8 -11.55 -18.85 15.50
N ILE A 9 -10.42 -18.17 15.37
CA ILE A 9 -9.14 -18.78 14.96
C ILE A 9 -8.01 -18.14 15.76
N SER A 10 -7.09 -18.97 16.25
CA SER A 10 -5.78 -18.54 16.76
C SER A 10 -4.70 -19.36 16.03
N ILE A 11 -3.80 -18.67 15.32
CA ILE A 11 -2.66 -19.27 14.62
C ILE A 11 -1.38 -18.73 15.26
N ASN A 12 -0.62 -19.64 15.88
CA ASN A 12 0.52 -19.28 16.71
C ASN A 12 1.73 -20.14 16.35
N SER A 13 2.93 -19.54 16.36
CA SER A 13 4.22 -20.26 16.28
C SER A 13 4.38 -21.15 15.04
N VAL A 14 3.87 -20.69 13.89
CA VAL A 14 4.01 -21.39 12.62
C VAL A 14 5.21 -20.84 11.85
N LEU A 15 6.11 -21.73 11.43
CA LEU A 15 7.14 -21.46 10.45
C LEU A 15 6.75 -22.15 9.14
N THR A 16 6.56 -21.37 8.08
CA THR A 16 6.40 -21.96 6.74
C THR A 16 7.78 -21.95 6.05
N ASP A 17 8.36 -23.12 5.81
CA ASP A 17 9.60 -23.25 5.04
C ASP A 17 9.29 -23.12 3.54
N ARG A 18 10.08 -22.29 2.83
CA ARG A 18 10.12 -22.04 1.36
C ARG A 18 9.19 -22.93 0.54
N LEU A 19 7.91 -22.62 0.65
CA LEU A 19 6.86 -23.43 0.07
C LEU A 19 6.61 -22.89 -1.34
N TYR A 20 6.83 -23.73 -2.36
CA TYR A 20 6.42 -23.48 -3.74
C TYR A 20 4.88 -23.55 -3.83
N ILE A 21 4.20 -22.59 -3.22
CA ILE A 21 2.75 -22.46 -3.30
C ILE A 21 2.45 -21.50 -4.45
N TYR A 22 1.69 -21.98 -5.43
CA TYR A 22 1.17 -21.22 -6.58
C TYR A 22 0.02 -20.27 -6.22
N CYS A 23 -0.02 -19.79 -4.97
CA CYS A 23 -1.03 -18.91 -4.39
C CYS A 23 -0.51 -18.35 -3.04
N CYS A 24 -1.39 -17.72 -2.26
CA CYS A 24 -1.07 -17.22 -0.93
C CYS A 24 -0.68 -18.33 0.06
N SER A 25 0.17 -17.96 1.02
CA SER A 25 0.67 -18.87 2.06
C SER A 25 -0.43 -19.19 3.07
N LEU A 26 -1.07 -18.14 3.62
CA LEU A 26 -2.19 -18.23 4.56
C LEU A 26 -3.40 -17.46 4.01
N HIS A 27 -4.56 -18.11 3.92
CA HIS A 27 -5.80 -17.54 3.42
C HIS A 27 -6.91 -17.65 4.47
N ILE A 28 -7.30 -16.51 5.05
CA ILE A 28 -8.35 -16.43 6.06
C ILE A 28 -9.63 -15.99 5.37
N VAL A 29 -10.65 -16.85 5.32
CA VAL A 29 -11.83 -16.62 4.49
C VAL A 29 -13.10 -16.63 5.33
N GLN A 30 -13.88 -15.54 5.24
CA GLN A 30 -15.16 -15.36 5.91
C GLN A 30 -15.12 -15.68 7.42
N CYS A 31 -13.99 -15.40 8.05
CA CYS A 31 -13.77 -15.67 9.46
C CYS A 31 -14.24 -14.51 10.33
N GLN A 32 -14.55 -14.83 11.58
CA GLN A 32 -14.78 -13.84 12.64
C GLN A 32 -13.75 -14.07 13.74
N ASN A 33 -13.34 -13.01 14.43
CA ASN A 33 -12.48 -13.10 15.62
C ASN A 33 -11.22 -13.96 15.37
N THR A 34 -10.35 -13.47 14.49
CA THR A 34 -9.11 -14.15 14.12
C THR A 34 -7.92 -13.50 14.81
N SER A 35 -7.03 -14.30 15.39
CA SER A 35 -5.75 -13.85 15.93
C SER A 35 -4.62 -14.64 15.28
N ILE A 36 -3.65 -13.94 14.69
CA ILE A 36 -2.45 -14.52 14.10
C ILE A 36 -1.26 -13.85 14.79
N HIS A 37 -0.44 -14.62 15.48
CA HIS A 37 0.72 -14.04 16.15
C HIS A 37 1.94 -14.95 16.23
N ASP A 38 3.12 -14.35 16.28
CA ASP A 38 4.40 -15.05 16.38
C ASP A 38 4.60 -16.06 15.22
N VAL A 39 4.27 -15.63 14.00
CA VAL A 39 4.33 -16.44 12.77
C VAL A 39 5.44 -15.91 11.86
N SER A 40 6.16 -16.82 11.19
CA SER A 40 7.10 -16.46 10.12
C SER A 40 6.72 -17.13 8.81
N ILE A 41 6.53 -16.34 7.76
CA ILE A 41 6.13 -16.79 6.42
C ILE A 41 7.27 -16.54 5.43
N TYR A 42 7.85 -17.61 4.91
CA TYR A 42 8.88 -17.57 3.87
C TYR A 42 8.38 -18.18 2.57
N GLY A 43 8.30 -17.33 1.55
CA GLY A 43 7.97 -17.67 0.18
C GLY A 43 9.20 -17.67 -0.74
N ASP A 44 9.04 -18.16 -1.97
CA ASP A 44 10.03 -17.89 -3.00
C ASP A 44 9.90 -16.43 -3.47
N PHE A 45 10.90 -15.63 -3.12
CA PHE A 45 10.95 -14.20 -3.45
C PHE A 45 10.86 -13.89 -4.95
N ASN A 46 11.17 -14.86 -5.83
CA ASN A 46 11.09 -14.70 -7.28
C ASN A 46 9.84 -15.31 -7.93
N SER A 47 8.95 -15.91 -7.13
CA SER A 47 7.71 -16.51 -7.65
C SER A 47 6.52 -15.55 -7.52
N PRO A 48 5.79 -15.26 -8.62
CA PRO A 48 4.56 -14.45 -8.54
C PRO A 48 3.44 -15.23 -7.83
N ASN A 49 2.39 -14.52 -7.44
CA ASN A 49 1.20 -15.08 -6.78
C ASN A 49 1.51 -15.81 -5.47
N ASN A 50 2.61 -15.44 -4.82
CA ASN A 50 3.06 -16.02 -3.56
C ASN A 50 2.82 -14.99 -2.44
N ASP A 51 1.56 -14.71 -2.16
CA ASP A 51 1.16 -13.75 -1.12
C ASP A 51 1.47 -14.33 0.28
N GLY A 52 1.64 -13.47 1.29
CA GLY A 52 1.86 -13.87 2.69
C GLY A 52 0.55 -14.30 3.35
N ILE A 53 -0.25 -13.30 3.77
CA ILE A 53 -1.56 -13.50 4.41
C ILE A 53 -2.63 -12.76 3.62
N ASP A 54 -3.55 -13.53 3.04
CA ASP A 54 -4.78 -13.01 2.45
C ASP A 54 -5.90 -13.03 3.50
N ILE A 55 -6.53 -11.87 3.73
CA ILE A 55 -7.70 -11.73 4.60
C ILE A 55 -8.91 -11.46 3.72
N GLU A 56 -9.75 -12.44 3.52
CA GLU A 56 -10.91 -12.38 2.63
C GLU A 56 -12.21 -12.34 3.44
N ASP A 57 -13.01 -11.29 3.26
CA ASP A 57 -14.35 -11.14 3.85
C ASP A 57 -14.40 -11.41 5.38
N SER A 58 -13.28 -11.23 6.08
CA SER A 58 -13.09 -11.66 7.47
C SER A 58 -12.99 -10.46 8.41
N ASN A 59 -13.69 -10.50 9.54
CA ASN A 59 -13.84 -9.34 10.43
C ASN A 59 -13.34 -9.61 11.85
N ASN A 60 -12.92 -8.54 12.53
CA ASN A 60 -12.34 -8.60 13.87
C ASN A 60 -11.07 -9.46 13.87
N THR A 61 -10.07 -9.02 13.10
CA THR A 61 -8.82 -9.76 12.89
C THR A 61 -7.65 -9.01 13.50
N LEU A 62 -6.83 -9.69 14.27
CA LEU A 62 -5.57 -9.19 14.83
C LEU A 62 -4.40 -10.00 14.26
N ILE A 63 -3.42 -9.32 13.67
CA ILE A 63 -2.16 -9.89 13.20
C ILE A 63 -1.04 -9.17 13.95
N THR A 64 -0.19 -9.90 14.69
CA THR A 64 0.89 -9.25 15.45
C THR A 64 2.16 -10.08 15.54
N ARG A 65 3.34 -9.44 15.58
CA ARG A 65 4.63 -10.15 15.70
C ARG A 65 4.83 -11.17 14.59
N VAL A 66 4.56 -10.75 13.35
CA VAL A 66 4.71 -11.59 12.17
C VAL A 66 5.90 -11.14 11.32
N THR A 67 6.66 -12.10 10.82
CA THR A 67 7.72 -11.88 9.82
C THR A 67 7.26 -12.45 8.49
N ILE A 68 7.31 -11.67 7.41
CA ILE A 68 6.95 -12.12 6.05
C ILE A 68 8.09 -11.79 5.08
N ASP A 69 8.59 -12.79 4.36
CA ASP A 69 9.52 -12.64 3.23
C ASP A 69 8.98 -13.45 2.05
N THR A 70 8.30 -12.78 1.11
CA THR A 70 7.52 -13.42 0.04
C THR A 70 7.75 -12.80 -1.34
N GLY A 71 7.36 -13.52 -2.39
CA GLY A 71 7.44 -13.01 -3.76
C GLY A 71 6.35 -11.98 -4.07
N ASP A 72 5.12 -12.22 -3.63
CA ASP A 72 3.98 -11.34 -3.90
C ASP A 72 3.50 -10.67 -2.59
N ASP A 73 2.29 -10.11 -2.58
CA ASP A 73 1.81 -9.23 -1.52
C ASP A 73 1.90 -9.85 -0.12
N ALA A 74 2.40 -9.10 0.87
CA ALA A 74 2.64 -9.69 2.19
C ALA A 74 1.37 -9.76 3.06
N ILE A 75 0.66 -8.63 3.26
CA ILE A 75 -0.63 -8.60 3.94
C ILE A 75 -1.68 -8.03 2.99
N CYS A 76 -2.65 -8.85 2.59
CA CYS A 76 -3.59 -8.50 1.54
C CYS A 76 -5.07 -8.71 1.94
N PRO A 77 -5.72 -7.68 2.51
CA PRO A 77 -7.16 -7.67 2.71
C PRO A 77 -7.90 -7.59 1.36
N LYS A 78 -8.86 -8.49 1.13
CA LYS A 78 -9.69 -8.56 -0.07
C LYS A 78 -11.17 -8.69 0.32
N THR A 79 -12.06 -8.13 -0.50
CA THR A 79 -13.52 -8.29 -0.33
C THR A 79 -14.15 -8.84 -1.60
N TYR A 80 -14.89 -9.96 -1.49
CA TYR A 80 -15.54 -10.65 -2.60
C TYR A 80 -17.04 -10.79 -2.40
N THR A 81 -17.47 -11.23 -1.22
CA THR A 81 -18.87 -11.54 -0.91
C THR A 81 -19.40 -10.77 0.29
N GLY A 82 -18.52 -10.12 1.07
CA GLY A 82 -18.91 -9.31 2.21
C GLY A 82 -17.87 -8.23 2.55
N PRO A 83 -18.22 -7.28 3.44
CA PRO A 83 -17.29 -6.25 3.87
C PRO A 83 -16.19 -6.81 4.78
N LEU A 84 -15.06 -6.09 4.83
CA LEU A 84 -13.94 -6.36 5.73
C LEU A 84 -13.75 -5.19 6.69
N TYR A 85 -13.88 -5.43 7.99
CA TYR A 85 -13.77 -4.41 9.02
C TYR A 85 -13.07 -4.87 10.29
N ASN A 86 -12.54 -3.91 11.04
CA ASN A 86 -11.82 -4.12 12.30
C ASN A 86 -10.64 -5.09 12.12
N LEU A 87 -9.72 -4.77 11.20
CA LEU A 87 -8.45 -5.47 11.07
C LEU A 87 -7.33 -4.61 11.67
N THR A 88 -6.57 -5.20 12.60
CA THR A 88 -5.39 -4.60 13.20
C THR A 88 -4.16 -5.43 12.86
N VAL A 89 -3.11 -4.80 12.35
CA VAL A 89 -1.82 -5.41 12.04
C VAL A 89 -0.73 -4.63 12.77
N THR A 90 0.06 -5.29 13.62
CA THR A 90 1.07 -4.57 14.42
C THR A 90 2.32 -5.37 14.72
N ASP A 91 3.44 -4.70 15.00
CA ASP A 91 4.72 -5.33 15.36
C ASP A 91 5.24 -6.29 14.27
N CYS A 92 5.14 -5.91 13.00
CA CYS A 92 5.48 -6.80 11.88
C CYS A 92 6.77 -6.36 11.16
N TRP A 93 7.51 -7.35 10.66
CA TRP A 93 8.61 -7.15 9.72
C TRP A 93 8.24 -7.76 8.37
N ILE A 94 8.34 -6.98 7.29
CA ILE A 94 7.85 -7.37 5.97
C ILE A 94 8.91 -7.09 4.90
N ARG A 95 9.17 -8.09 4.08
CA ARG A 95 9.90 -8.00 2.82
C ARG A 95 9.10 -8.70 1.73
N THR A 96 8.94 -8.05 0.59
CA THR A 96 8.18 -8.61 -0.54
C THR A 96 8.67 -8.02 -1.85
N LYS A 97 8.52 -8.73 -2.97
CA LYS A 97 8.77 -8.14 -4.30
C LYS A 97 7.55 -7.42 -4.89
N SER A 98 6.40 -7.45 -4.20
CA SER A 98 5.16 -6.78 -4.61
C SER A 98 4.80 -5.70 -3.59
N SER A 99 3.59 -5.72 -3.02
CA SER A 99 3.13 -4.73 -2.03
C SER A 99 3.18 -5.26 -0.60
N ALA A 100 3.81 -4.54 0.32
CA ALA A 100 3.92 -4.98 1.71
C ALA A 100 2.55 -5.02 2.41
N ILE A 101 1.76 -3.98 2.24
CA ILE A 101 0.34 -3.99 2.61
C ILE A 101 -0.46 -3.64 1.37
N LYS A 102 -1.49 -4.42 1.03
CA LYS A 102 -2.33 -4.18 -0.15
C LYS A 102 -3.80 -4.43 0.10
N LEU A 103 -4.60 -3.38 0.13
CA LEU A 103 -6.05 -3.53 0.09
C LEU A 103 -6.49 -3.74 -1.37
N GLY A 104 -7.16 -4.86 -1.62
CA GLY A 104 -7.61 -5.28 -2.95
C GLY A 104 -6.61 -6.20 -3.69
N SER A 105 -6.66 -6.38 -5.01
CA SER A 105 -7.50 -5.60 -5.92
C SER A 105 -8.98 -5.96 -5.85
N ALA A 106 -9.32 -7.19 -5.43
CA ALA A 106 -10.71 -7.58 -5.21
C ALA A 106 -11.29 -6.74 -4.07
N SER A 107 -12.18 -5.83 -4.44
CA SER A 107 -12.69 -4.78 -3.56
C SER A 107 -14.19 -4.58 -3.76
N TRP A 108 -14.94 -5.68 -3.80
CA TRP A 108 -16.37 -5.69 -4.18
C TRP A 108 -17.26 -5.08 -3.09
N PHE A 109 -16.78 -5.09 -1.84
CA PHE A 109 -17.47 -4.56 -0.68
C PHE A 109 -16.53 -3.68 0.16
N ASP A 110 -17.11 -3.02 1.16
CA ASP A 110 -16.42 -1.99 1.92
C ASP A 110 -15.27 -2.54 2.79
N PHE A 111 -14.20 -1.75 2.88
CA PHE A 111 -13.16 -1.87 3.91
C PHE A 111 -13.35 -0.76 4.95
N LYS A 112 -13.42 -1.11 6.24
CA LYS A 112 -13.70 -0.13 7.29
C LYS A 112 -12.93 -0.36 8.59
N SER A 113 -12.35 0.70 9.16
CA SER A 113 -11.67 0.64 10.46
C SER A 113 -10.49 -0.34 10.47
N LEU A 114 -9.46 -0.04 9.69
CA LEU A 114 -8.22 -0.82 9.64
C LEU A 114 -7.07 -0.03 10.27
N VAL A 115 -6.23 -0.72 11.05
CA VAL A 115 -5.08 -0.14 11.73
C VAL A 115 -3.83 -0.95 11.43
N PHE A 116 -2.78 -0.25 11.00
CA PHE A 116 -1.47 -0.81 10.73
C PHE A 116 -0.45 0.00 11.53
N ASP A 117 0.16 -0.60 12.55
CA ASP A 117 1.00 0.12 13.52
C ASP A 117 2.31 -0.59 13.82
N ASN A 118 3.42 0.13 13.95
CA ASN A 118 4.73 -0.43 14.28
C ASN A 118 5.18 -1.52 13.28
N ILE A 119 5.35 -1.13 12.02
CA ILE A 119 5.71 -2.04 10.93
C ILE A 119 7.01 -1.60 10.28
N THR A 120 7.91 -2.55 10.04
CA THR A 120 9.12 -2.33 9.24
C THR A 120 8.96 -3.01 7.88
N ILE A 121 9.01 -2.23 6.81
CA ILE A 121 8.93 -2.68 5.41
C ILE A 121 10.30 -2.52 4.76
N VAL A 122 10.83 -3.60 4.19
CA VAL A 122 12.17 -3.62 3.61
C VAL A 122 12.12 -4.10 2.16
N GLU A 123 12.76 -3.33 1.27
CA GLU A 123 12.93 -3.65 -0.14
C GLU A 123 11.63 -3.99 -0.90
N SER A 124 10.48 -3.40 -0.56
CA SER A 124 9.24 -3.70 -1.28
C SER A 124 9.11 -2.93 -2.60
N HIS A 125 8.26 -3.42 -3.51
CA HIS A 125 7.94 -2.63 -4.71
C HIS A 125 6.91 -1.55 -4.38
N ARG A 126 5.97 -1.85 -3.48
CA ARG A 126 5.10 -0.88 -2.83
C ARG A 126 5.13 -1.04 -1.33
N GLY A 127 5.13 0.07 -0.61
CA GLY A 127 4.98 0.07 0.85
C GLY A 127 3.52 -0.16 1.23
N LEU A 128 2.76 0.94 1.29
CA LEU A 128 1.36 0.96 1.69
C LEU A 128 0.47 1.13 0.45
N GLY A 129 -0.24 0.09 0.06
CA GLY A 129 -0.97 0.00 -1.22
C GLY A 129 -2.48 -0.11 -1.08
N PHE A 130 -3.21 0.66 -1.89
CA PHE A 130 -4.64 0.51 -2.15
C PHE A 130 -4.85 0.36 -3.65
N GLN A 131 -5.50 -0.73 -4.05
CA GLN A 131 -5.93 -0.98 -5.42
C GLN A 131 -7.43 -1.27 -5.42
N ILE A 132 -8.25 -0.23 -5.25
CA ILE A 132 -9.70 -0.38 -5.20
C ILE A 132 -10.26 -0.32 -6.62
N ARG A 133 -10.98 -1.37 -7.04
CA ARG A 133 -11.37 -1.58 -8.44
C ARG A 133 -12.82 -1.98 -8.67
N ASP A 134 -13.52 -2.45 -7.64
CA ASP A 134 -14.79 -3.16 -7.78
C ASP A 134 -15.99 -2.48 -7.08
N GLY A 135 -15.87 -1.20 -6.75
CA GLY A 135 -16.98 -0.39 -6.24
C GLY A 135 -17.18 -0.39 -4.72
N GLY A 136 -16.46 -1.23 -3.98
CA GLY A 136 -16.40 -1.16 -2.52
C GLY A 136 -15.70 0.12 -2.04
N ASN A 137 -16.23 0.73 -0.99
CA ASN A 137 -15.65 1.94 -0.40
C ASN A 137 -14.61 1.60 0.66
N VAL A 138 -13.65 2.49 0.87
CA VAL A 138 -12.65 2.36 1.92
C VAL A 138 -12.79 3.53 2.87
N SER A 139 -12.87 3.27 4.17
CA SER A 139 -12.94 4.34 5.16
C SER A 139 -12.29 4.03 6.50
N GLY A 140 -11.63 5.03 7.08
CA GLY A 140 -11.10 4.95 8.44
C GLY A 140 -9.90 4.01 8.52
N ILE A 141 -8.84 4.33 7.78
CA ILE A 141 -7.62 3.53 7.75
C ILE A 141 -6.49 4.35 8.36
N THR A 142 -5.81 3.75 9.34
CA THR A 142 -4.67 4.39 10.02
C THR A 142 -3.41 3.57 9.80
N PHE A 143 -2.35 4.26 9.34
CA PHE A 143 -0.98 3.76 9.31
C PHE A 143 -0.14 4.60 10.26
N SER A 144 0.45 3.97 11.26
CA SER A 144 1.25 4.68 12.27
C SER A 144 2.57 3.97 12.57
N ASN A 145 3.61 4.77 12.84
CA ASN A 145 4.92 4.27 13.29
C ASN A 145 5.52 3.25 12.30
N ILE A 146 5.67 3.63 11.04
CA ILE A 146 6.13 2.73 9.97
C ILE A 146 7.45 3.20 9.38
N ASN A 147 8.41 2.28 9.26
CA ASN A 147 9.65 2.51 8.52
C ASN A 147 9.60 1.73 7.20
N ILE A 148 9.87 2.40 6.08
CA ILE A 148 9.69 1.85 4.74
C ILE A 148 10.97 1.99 3.92
N SER A 149 11.38 0.92 3.24
CA SER A 149 12.29 0.97 2.12
C SER A 149 11.63 0.33 0.89
N THR A 150 11.48 1.09 -0.19
CA THR A 150 10.97 0.57 -1.47
C THR A 150 12.00 0.69 -2.57
N ARG A 151 11.98 -0.24 -3.52
CA ARG A 151 12.88 -0.27 -4.67
C ARG A 151 12.15 -0.70 -5.94
N TYR A 152 12.71 -0.36 -7.09
CA TYR A 152 12.20 -0.93 -8.34
C TYR A 152 12.62 -2.39 -8.48
N TYR A 153 11.71 -3.15 -9.08
CA TYR A 153 11.94 -4.49 -9.60
C TYR A 153 11.70 -4.53 -11.10
N ASP A 154 11.88 -5.71 -11.69
CA ASP A 154 11.59 -5.93 -13.11
C ASP A 154 10.18 -5.43 -13.48
N PRO A 155 9.99 -4.77 -14.63
CA PRO A 155 8.70 -4.25 -15.04
C PRO A 155 7.55 -5.27 -15.11
N SER A 156 7.84 -6.57 -15.18
CA SER A 156 6.83 -7.62 -15.07
C SER A 156 6.09 -7.61 -13.73
N TRP A 157 6.73 -7.16 -12.65
CA TRP A 157 6.13 -7.04 -11.32
C TRP A 157 5.25 -5.80 -11.21
N TRP A 158 4.12 -5.94 -10.51
CA TRP A 158 3.26 -4.80 -10.23
C TRP A 158 3.89 -3.95 -9.13
N GLY A 159 3.75 -2.63 -9.23
CA GLY A 159 4.52 -1.69 -8.40
C GLY A 159 5.50 -0.87 -9.21
N ARG A 160 5.86 0.31 -8.72
CA ARG A 160 6.86 1.23 -9.28
C ARG A 160 7.63 1.93 -8.15
N ALA A 161 7.99 1.21 -7.09
CA ALA A 161 8.78 1.69 -5.94
C ALA A 161 8.09 2.74 -5.04
N GLU A 162 6.76 2.82 -5.03
CA GLU A 162 6.01 3.82 -4.27
C GLU A 162 5.96 3.48 -2.77
N PRO A 163 6.36 4.38 -1.85
CA PRO A 163 6.23 4.13 -0.42
C PRO A 163 4.76 4.11 0.02
N ILE A 164 3.94 4.96 -0.60
CA ILE A 164 2.49 5.04 -0.37
C ILE A 164 1.82 5.17 -1.75
N TYR A 165 0.88 4.27 -2.01
CA TYR A 165 0.16 4.14 -3.27
C TYR A 165 -1.33 3.99 -2.95
N VAL A 166 -2.12 5.01 -3.23
CA VAL A 166 -3.57 5.02 -2.98
C VAL A 166 -4.28 5.21 -4.29
N THR A 167 -5.01 4.19 -4.75
CA THR A 167 -5.74 4.29 -6.02
C THR A 167 -7.14 3.73 -5.96
N THR A 168 -8.06 4.45 -6.58
CA THR A 168 -9.40 3.93 -6.91
C THR A 168 -9.75 4.29 -8.35
N CYS A 169 -10.18 3.30 -9.12
CA CYS A 169 -10.70 3.45 -10.47
C CYS A 169 -11.41 2.16 -10.87
N PRO A 170 -12.22 2.11 -11.94
CA PRO A 170 -13.00 0.92 -12.22
C PRO A 170 -12.12 -0.20 -12.82
N ARG A 171 -12.36 -1.46 -12.43
CA ARG A 171 -11.65 -2.65 -12.97
C ARG A 171 -11.84 -2.80 -14.48
N HIS A 172 -13.05 -2.57 -14.93
CA HIS A 172 -13.46 -2.60 -16.33
C HIS A 172 -14.30 -1.37 -16.64
N PRO A 173 -14.52 -0.98 -17.91
CA PRO A 173 -15.30 0.20 -18.26
C PRO A 173 -16.71 0.28 -17.62
N ASN A 174 -17.31 -0.87 -17.30
CA ASN A 174 -18.64 -0.97 -16.69
C ASN A 174 -18.62 -1.26 -15.18
N SER A 175 -17.45 -1.38 -14.57
CA SER A 175 -17.32 -1.59 -13.12
C SER A 175 -17.67 -0.30 -12.38
N LYS A 176 -18.21 -0.44 -11.16
CA LYS A 176 -18.44 0.69 -10.27
C LYS A 176 -17.11 1.20 -9.71
N GLU A 177 -17.02 2.52 -9.54
CA GLU A 177 -15.91 3.16 -8.83
C GLU A 177 -16.22 3.22 -7.33
N GLY A 178 -15.24 2.90 -6.48
CA GLY A 178 -15.36 3.06 -5.03
C GLY A 178 -14.73 4.38 -4.58
N SER A 179 -15.15 4.91 -3.43
CA SER A 179 -14.49 6.08 -2.82
C SER A 179 -13.57 5.65 -1.68
N ILE A 180 -12.51 6.43 -1.44
CA ILE A 180 -11.57 6.19 -0.33
C ILE A 180 -11.57 7.43 0.55
N SER A 181 -11.84 7.28 1.85
CA SER A 181 -11.97 8.41 2.76
C SER A 181 -11.32 8.18 4.11
N ASN A 182 -10.98 9.26 4.82
CA ASN A 182 -10.48 9.22 6.20
C ASN A 182 -9.24 8.32 6.32
N LEU A 183 -8.19 8.68 5.58
CA LEU A 183 -6.88 8.03 5.66
C LEU A 183 -5.95 8.86 6.52
N LEU A 184 -5.25 8.18 7.43
CA LEU A 184 -4.35 8.82 8.38
C LEU A 184 -2.99 8.13 8.36
N PHE A 185 -1.95 8.88 7.97
CA PHE A 185 -0.56 8.45 7.93
C PHE A 185 0.23 9.23 8.98
N ILE A 186 0.70 8.57 10.04
CA ILE A 186 1.35 9.23 11.19
C ILE A 186 2.73 8.61 11.47
N ASN A 187 3.74 9.43 11.72
CA ASN A 187 5.08 8.97 12.13
C ASN A 187 5.64 7.93 11.14
N ILE A 188 5.69 8.28 9.85
CA ILE A 188 6.21 7.41 8.80
C ILE A 188 7.55 7.92 8.32
N THR A 189 8.53 7.04 8.22
CA THR A 189 9.81 7.32 7.56
C THR A 189 9.96 6.40 6.36
N ALA A 190 10.29 6.94 5.18
CA ALA A 190 10.46 6.14 3.98
C ALA A 190 11.70 6.52 3.17
N ASN A 191 12.42 5.51 2.68
CA ASN A 191 13.40 5.64 1.61
C ASN A 191 12.85 4.97 0.35
N SER A 192 12.63 5.71 -0.72
CA SER A 192 11.99 5.19 -1.92
C SER A 192 12.67 5.64 -3.20
N GLU A 193 12.51 4.83 -4.25
CA GLU A 193 12.90 5.22 -5.60
C GLU A 193 11.79 5.92 -6.38
N ASN A 194 10.58 6.07 -5.81
CA ASN A 194 9.45 6.80 -6.40
C ASN A 194 8.63 7.57 -5.37
N GLY A 195 7.78 8.46 -5.88
CA GLY A 195 6.86 9.31 -5.12
C GLY A 195 5.71 8.57 -4.45
N VAL A 196 5.03 9.28 -3.57
CA VAL A 196 3.68 8.94 -3.11
C VAL A 196 2.72 9.16 -4.28
N PHE A 197 1.84 8.19 -4.52
CA PHE A 197 0.86 8.26 -5.59
C PHE A 197 -0.56 8.21 -5.04
N LEU A 198 -1.33 9.28 -5.23
CA LEU A 198 -2.71 9.44 -4.75
C LEU A 198 -3.62 9.71 -5.94
N SER A 199 -4.33 8.70 -6.41
CA SER A 199 -5.21 8.81 -7.58
C SER A 199 -6.62 8.32 -7.27
N GLY A 200 -7.55 9.27 -7.18
CA GLY A 200 -8.97 8.98 -7.25
C GLY A 200 -9.43 8.86 -8.70
N SER A 201 -10.73 8.66 -8.87
CA SER A 201 -11.40 8.70 -10.16
C SER A 201 -12.53 9.73 -10.15
N LYS A 202 -13.09 10.01 -11.33
CA LYS A 202 -14.13 11.03 -11.52
C LYS A 202 -15.37 10.81 -10.62
N HIS A 203 -15.72 9.54 -10.34
CA HIS A 203 -16.84 9.16 -9.48
C HIS A 203 -16.40 8.44 -8.20
N GLY A 204 -15.09 8.36 -7.94
CA GLY A 204 -14.49 7.71 -6.77
C GLY A 204 -13.40 8.59 -6.18
N LEU A 205 -13.78 9.59 -5.38
CA LEU A 205 -12.82 10.56 -4.84
C LEU A 205 -11.96 9.95 -3.72
N LEU A 206 -10.77 10.51 -3.56
CA LEU A 206 -10.00 10.41 -2.33
C LEU A 206 -10.38 11.59 -1.44
N SER A 207 -10.85 11.37 -0.21
CA SER A 207 -11.27 12.46 0.66
C SER A 207 -10.79 12.37 2.11
N ASN A 208 -10.46 13.52 2.70
CA ASN A 208 -9.93 13.60 4.07
C ASN A 208 -8.69 12.70 4.28
N LEU A 209 -7.62 13.02 3.56
CA LEU A 209 -6.31 12.36 3.71
C LEU A 209 -5.43 13.24 4.61
N ARG A 210 -4.74 12.62 5.58
CA ARG A 210 -3.89 13.34 6.53
C ARG A 210 -2.52 12.68 6.65
N PHE A 211 -1.46 13.48 6.48
CA PHE A 211 -0.08 13.07 6.70
C PHE A 211 0.48 13.89 7.85
N ILE A 212 0.91 13.24 8.92
CA ILE A 212 1.39 13.90 10.15
C ILE A 212 2.75 13.31 10.54
N ASN A 213 3.77 14.14 10.68
CA ASN A 213 5.13 13.71 11.05
C ASN A 213 5.70 12.66 10.07
N VAL A 214 5.75 13.00 8.77
CA VAL A 214 6.21 12.07 7.72
C VAL A 214 7.54 12.53 7.14
N ASN A 215 8.51 11.63 7.05
CA ASN A 215 9.85 11.91 6.50
C ASN A 215 10.09 11.00 5.28
N LEU A 216 10.19 11.60 4.10
CA LEU A 216 10.38 10.88 2.83
C LEU A 216 11.73 11.24 2.22
N THR A 217 12.52 10.23 1.90
CA THR A 217 13.80 10.38 1.20
C THR A 217 13.72 9.64 -0.13
N TYR A 218 13.84 10.39 -1.22
CA TYR A 218 13.82 9.88 -2.58
C TYR A 218 15.25 9.71 -3.08
N LYS A 219 15.65 8.47 -3.32
CA LYS A 219 16.96 8.13 -3.87
C LYS A 219 16.81 7.15 -5.00
N ARG A 220 17.66 7.25 -6.02
CA ARG A 220 17.72 6.26 -7.11
C ARG A 220 18.93 5.37 -6.87
N TRP A 221 18.72 4.06 -6.75
CA TRP A 221 19.80 3.09 -6.52
C TRP A 221 19.69 1.80 -7.34
N THR A 222 18.56 1.56 -8.01
CA THR A 222 18.45 0.49 -8.99
C THR A 222 18.61 1.00 -10.42
N ASN A 223 18.95 0.07 -11.32
CA ASN A 223 19.15 0.32 -12.73
C ASN A 223 17.85 0.24 -13.56
N TYR A 224 16.70 0.01 -12.93
CA TYR A 224 15.41 -0.03 -13.63
C TYR A 224 14.94 1.37 -14.01
N ALA A 225 14.29 1.52 -15.16
CA ALA A 225 13.72 2.80 -15.55
C ALA A 225 12.61 3.25 -14.58
N GLY A 226 12.66 4.53 -14.17
CA GLY A 226 11.59 5.18 -13.40
C GLY A 226 10.62 5.96 -14.30
N GLY A 227 9.86 6.88 -13.71
CA GLY A 227 8.95 7.77 -14.46
C GLY A 227 7.67 7.07 -14.95
N LEU A 228 7.26 6.01 -14.25
CA LEU A 228 6.03 5.28 -14.50
C LEU A 228 5.19 5.20 -13.23
N VAL A 229 3.89 5.44 -13.37
CA VAL A 229 2.86 5.05 -12.41
C VAL A 229 2.07 3.88 -12.98
N ASP A 230 1.60 3.00 -12.11
CA ASP A 230 0.96 1.75 -12.50
C ASP A 230 -0.49 1.75 -12.05
N TYR A 231 -1.44 1.78 -12.98
CA TYR A 231 -2.88 1.76 -12.70
C TYR A 231 -3.49 0.35 -12.74
N ARG A 232 -2.68 -0.67 -13.05
CA ARG A 232 -3.17 -2.05 -13.22
C ARG A 232 -3.65 -2.64 -11.87
N PRO A 233 -4.60 -3.59 -11.92
CA PRO A 233 -5.51 -3.83 -13.04
C PRO A 233 -6.55 -2.71 -13.06
N GLY A 234 -7.09 -2.35 -14.21
CA GLY A 234 -8.21 -1.41 -14.24
C GLY A 234 -8.17 -0.41 -15.36
N CYS A 235 -8.45 0.83 -14.98
CA CYS A 235 -8.66 1.96 -15.87
C CYS A 235 -7.54 2.20 -16.88
N GLN A 236 -6.28 1.96 -16.52
CA GLN A 236 -5.12 2.19 -17.39
C GLN A 236 -3.99 1.17 -17.10
N GLY A 237 -3.00 1.13 -17.98
CA GLY A 237 -1.79 0.34 -17.81
C GLY A 237 -0.70 1.06 -17.02
N LEU A 238 0.55 0.91 -17.48
CA LEU A 238 1.66 1.75 -17.03
C LEU A 238 1.61 3.09 -17.79
N VAL A 239 1.68 4.19 -17.05
CA VAL A 239 1.56 5.55 -17.60
C VAL A 239 2.81 6.34 -17.25
N ASN A 240 3.36 7.04 -18.24
CA ASN A 240 4.49 7.94 -18.03
C ASN A 240 4.08 9.12 -17.15
N HIS A 241 4.91 9.47 -16.19
CA HIS A 241 4.74 10.65 -15.36
C HIS A 241 6.08 11.31 -15.06
N ASN A 242 6.04 12.59 -14.73
CA ASN A 242 7.20 13.28 -14.18
C ASN A 242 7.39 12.85 -12.73
N ALA A 243 8.64 12.66 -12.33
CA ALA A 243 8.95 12.32 -10.95
C ALA A 243 8.54 13.45 -10.00
N ALA A 244 7.76 13.11 -8.98
CA ALA A 244 7.39 14.05 -7.93
C ALA A 244 7.32 13.35 -6.57
N GLY A 245 7.38 14.13 -5.49
CA GLY A 245 7.28 13.65 -4.11
C GLY A 245 5.89 13.09 -3.79
N ILE A 246 4.84 13.85 -4.10
CA ILE A 246 3.45 13.39 -4.10
C ILE A 246 2.81 13.74 -5.44
N ILE A 247 2.19 12.75 -6.08
CA ILE A 247 1.41 12.90 -7.31
C ILE A 247 -0.06 12.72 -6.96
N MET A 248 -0.91 13.63 -7.41
CA MET A 248 -2.29 13.74 -6.96
C MET A 248 -3.28 13.90 -8.12
N GLU A 249 -4.39 13.17 -8.07
CA GLU A 249 -5.56 13.45 -8.89
C GLU A 249 -6.85 13.02 -8.19
N HIS A 250 -7.94 13.77 -8.44
CA HIS A 250 -9.29 13.50 -7.89
C HIS A 250 -9.30 13.40 -6.35
N ILE A 251 -8.80 14.44 -5.69
CA ILE A 251 -8.70 14.54 -4.23
C ILE A 251 -9.55 15.70 -3.71
N GLU A 252 -10.28 15.44 -2.64
CA GLU A 252 -11.09 16.40 -1.90
C GLU A 252 -10.67 16.41 -0.42
N GLY A 253 -9.74 17.28 -0.07
CA GLY A 253 -9.22 17.38 1.29
C GLY A 253 -7.93 16.57 1.49
N LEU A 254 -6.80 17.28 1.53
CA LEU A 254 -5.50 16.74 1.91
C LEU A 254 -4.85 17.67 2.93
N GLU A 255 -4.55 17.14 4.12
CA GLU A 255 -3.81 17.85 5.16
C GLU A 255 -2.42 17.24 5.33
N VAL A 256 -1.41 18.10 5.32
CA VAL A 256 -0.01 17.70 5.49
C VAL A 256 0.57 18.54 6.63
N GLU A 257 0.99 17.87 7.70
CA GLU A 257 1.51 18.49 8.92
C GLU A 257 2.88 17.88 9.28
N ASN A 258 3.90 18.72 9.43
CA ASN A 258 5.26 18.33 9.81
C ASN A 258 5.85 17.27 8.86
N VAL A 259 5.85 17.55 7.56
CA VAL A 259 6.35 16.62 6.54
C VAL A 259 7.62 17.14 5.91
N ASN A 260 8.64 16.28 5.87
CA ASN A 260 9.92 16.56 5.23
C ASN A 260 10.12 15.64 4.02
N MET A 261 10.42 16.23 2.87
CA MET A 261 10.79 15.52 1.65
C MET A 261 12.21 15.86 1.24
N ARG A 262 13.00 14.83 0.93
CA ARG A 262 14.42 14.95 0.64
C ARG A 262 14.77 14.18 -0.62
N TRP A 263 15.54 14.77 -1.52
CA TRP A 263 16.01 14.11 -2.73
C TRP A 263 17.53 13.94 -2.68
N SER A 264 18.05 12.74 -2.92
CA SER A 264 19.50 12.55 -3.05
C SER A 264 20.01 13.21 -4.33
N ASP A 265 21.07 14.02 -4.22
CA ASP A 265 21.64 14.91 -5.26
C ASP A 265 22.23 14.22 -6.51
N ASP A 266 22.00 12.92 -6.73
CA ASP A 266 22.71 12.13 -7.72
C ASP A 266 22.27 12.37 -9.18
N ARG A 267 21.18 13.12 -9.45
CA ARG A 267 20.69 13.41 -10.81
C ARG A 267 20.06 14.81 -10.96
N PRO A 268 20.73 15.78 -11.58
CA PRO A 268 20.16 17.10 -11.82
C PRO A 268 19.14 17.08 -12.98
N GLY A 269 17.95 17.65 -12.77
CA GLY A 269 17.10 18.16 -13.86
C GLY A 269 15.65 17.67 -13.98
N SER A 270 15.23 16.62 -13.26
CA SER A 270 13.83 16.13 -13.34
C SER A 270 13.31 15.39 -12.10
N TRP A 271 14.13 15.29 -11.04
CA TRP A 271 13.89 14.46 -9.86
C TRP A 271 13.86 15.32 -8.59
N ASN A 272 13.04 16.37 -8.55
CA ASN A 272 12.93 17.26 -7.38
C ASN A 272 11.61 18.01 -7.27
N ASN A 273 10.56 17.63 -8.01
CA ASN A 273 9.25 18.25 -7.85
C ASN A 273 8.58 17.75 -6.55
N PRO A 274 8.27 18.58 -5.55
CA PRO A 274 7.66 18.08 -4.32
C PRO A 274 6.22 17.60 -4.52
N LEU A 275 5.44 18.34 -5.33
CA LEU A 275 4.01 18.09 -5.53
C LEU A 275 3.67 18.18 -7.03
N ASP A 276 2.99 17.17 -7.55
CA ASP A 276 2.40 17.17 -8.89
C ASP A 276 0.91 16.88 -8.77
N PHE A 277 0.08 17.60 -9.52
CA PHE A 277 -1.36 17.42 -9.48
C PHE A 277 -2.01 17.61 -10.83
N ARG A 278 -3.01 16.77 -11.11
CA ARG A 278 -3.83 16.91 -12.31
C ARG A 278 -4.74 18.13 -12.19
N PRO A 279 -4.68 19.08 -13.15
CA PRO A 279 -5.44 20.33 -13.08
C PRO A 279 -6.94 20.10 -12.87
N SER A 280 -7.55 20.93 -12.01
CA SER A 280 -8.99 20.94 -11.71
C SER A 280 -9.55 19.67 -11.06
N THR A 281 -8.70 18.78 -10.53
CA THR A 281 -9.14 17.55 -9.86
C THR A 281 -8.74 17.47 -8.38
N VAL A 282 -7.98 18.43 -7.87
CA VAL A 282 -7.47 18.43 -6.49
C VAL A 282 -7.92 19.70 -5.80
N ASN A 283 -8.68 19.55 -4.71
CA ASN A 283 -9.22 20.66 -3.92
C ASN A 283 -8.88 20.51 -2.44
N ASN A 284 -8.95 21.63 -1.70
CA ASN A 284 -8.82 21.67 -0.24
C ASN A 284 -7.51 21.07 0.30
N ILE A 285 -6.38 21.56 -0.20
CA ILE A 285 -5.05 21.21 0.32
C ILE A 285 -4.65 22.18 1.45
N SER A 286 -4.17 21.65 2.56
CA SER A 286 -3.55 22.39 3.67
C SER A 286 -2.14 21.85 3.93
N LEU A 287 -1.16 22.74 4.00
CA LEU A 287 0.25 22.41 4.28
C LEU A 287 0.72 23.22 5.49
N LEU A 288 1.12 22.52 6.57
CA LEU A 288 1.68 23.09 7.79
C LEU A 288 3.04 22.45 8.06
N ASN A 289 4.09 23.27 8.19
CA ASN A 289 5.47 22.78 8.37
C ASN A 289 5.89 21.74 7.31
N PHE A 290 5.60 22.06 6.06
CA PHE A 290 6.00 21.26 4.91
C PHE A 290 7.36 21.74 4.38
N HIS A 291 8.34 20.84 4.35
CA HIS A 291 9.70 21.13 3.90
C HIS A 291 10.10 20.20 2.75
N SER A 292 10.74 20.76 1.72
CA SER A 292 11.32 20.01 0.61
C SER A 292 12.71 20.54 0.30
N GLY A 293 13.65 19.66 -0.04
CA GLY A 293 15.01 20.08 -0.39
C GLY A 293 15.91 18.93 -0.85
N SER A 294 17.09 19.27 -1.37
CA SER A 294 18.10 18.26 -1.65
C SER A 294 18.79 17.78 -0.38
N PHE A 295 19.24 16.53 -0.40
CA PHE A 295 20.01 15.91 0.66
C PHE A 295 21.38 15.51 0.09
N LYS A 296 22.43 16.18 0.57
CA LYS A 296 23.81 15.77 0.37
C LYS A 296 24.15 14.72 1.44
N GLN A 297 24.50 13.51 1.01
CA GLN A 297 25.13 12.51 1.88
C GLN A 297 26.55 12.95 2.26
#